data_AF-A0A2T1G0W9-F1
#
_entry.id   AF-A0A2T1G0W9-F1
#
_cell.length_a   1.000
_cell.length_b   1.000
_cell.length_c   1.000
_cell.angle_alpha   90.00
_cell.angle_beta   90.00
_cell.angle_gamma   90.00
#
_symmetry.space_group_name_H-M   'P 1'
#
loop_
_entity.id
_entity.type
_entity.pdbx_description
1 polymer ?
#
loop_
_entity_poly.entity_id
_entity_poly.type
_entity_poly.pdbx_seq_one_letter_code
_entity_poly.pdbx_strand_id
1 'polypeptide(L)'
;MTQFMLVVGDRPQDLDSVSRAIHEADWFLKKMAQELFTDRQLQSCWYLEKELAHDLFNQAQVQIFESKSLEETIIGQLLIKLFSSCEQIVCWYANDCDELPEFTNIELALQYISSELIQPGGEVYLRFRGKMAD
;
A
#
# COMPACT_ATOMS: atom_id res chain seq x y z
N MET A 1 -15.30 1.35 -7.64
CA MET A 1 -13.83 1.20 -7.63
C MET A 1 -13.37 0.80 -6.24
N THR A 2 -12.31 0.00 -6.12
CA THR A 2 -11.76 -0.45 -4.83
C THR A 2 -10.28 -0.12 -4.76
N GLN A 3 -9.92 0.80 -3.86
CA GLN A 3 -8.55 1.06 -3.47
C GLN A 3 -8.20 0.14 -2.32
N PHE A 4 -7.05 -0.52 -2.39
CA PHE A 4 -6.60 -1.38 -1.30
C PHE A 4 -5.08 -1.34 -1.17
N MET A 5 -4.63 -1.74 0.01
CA MET A 5 -3.22 -1.93 0.31
C MET A 5 -3.05 -3.32 0.89
N LEU A 6 -2.42 -4.21 0.14
CA LEU A 6 -2.00 -5.54 0.60
C LEU A 6 -0.56 -5.45 1.11
N VAL A 7 -0.31 -6.05 2.26
CA VAL A 7 1.00 -6.08 2.90
C VAL A 7 1.33 -7.51 3.27
N VAL A 8 2.54 -7.94 2.91
CA VAL A 8 3.13 -9.21 3.34
C VAL A 8 4.21 -8.88 4.37
N GLY A 9 4.06 -9.42 5.57
CA GLY A 9 5.02 -9.27 6.66
C GLY A 9 4.35 -8.97 7.99
N ASP A 10 5.15 -8.53 8.96
CA ASP A 10 4.65 -8.23 10.30
C ASP A 10 3.67 -7.07 10.28
N ARG A 11 2.56 -7.26 10.99
CA ARG A 11 1.51 -6.26 11.14
C ARG A 11 1.83 -5.34 12.32
N PRO A 12 2.00 -4.02 12.12
CA PRO A 12 2.22 -3.10 13.22
C PRO A 12 1.01 -3.08 14.18
N GLN A 13 1.28 -3.16 15.49
CA GLN A 13 0.24 -3.19 16.53
C GLN A 13 -0.67 -1.95 16.52
N ASP A 14 -0.13 -0.80 16.17
CA ASP A 14 -0.85 0.47 16.02
C ASP A 14 -1.87 0.47 14.86
N LEU A 15 -1.83 -0.54 13.99
CA LEU A 15 -2.79 -0.72 12.90
C LEU A 15 -3.81 -1.83 13.16
N ASP A 16 -3.78 -2.50 14.32
CA ASP A 16 -4.66 -3.67 14.59
C ASP A 16 -6.16 -3.34 14.46
N SER A 17 -6.56 -2.10 14.78
CA SER A 17 -7.96 -1.67 14.66
C SER A 17 -8.44 -1.52 13.22
N VAL A 18 -7.53 -1.24 12.28
CA VAL A 18 -7.83 -0.83 10.90
C VAL A 18 -7.23 -1.74 9.84
N SER A 19 -6.59 -2.82 10.27
CA SER A 19 -6.05 -3.86 9.42
C SER A 19 -6.72 -5.19 9.70
N ARG A 20 -6.82 -6.02 8.67
CA ARG A 20 -7.47 -7.32 8.72
C ARG A 20 -6.61 -8.36 8.02
N ALA A 21 -6.71 -9.60 8.46
CA ALA A 21 -6.00 -10.69 7.81
C ALA A 21 -6.66 -10.99 6.45
N ILE A 22 -5.89 -11.40 5.44
CA ILE A 22 -6.43 -11.59 4.08
C ILE A 22 -7.55 -12.64 4.01
N HIS A 23 -7.57 -13.61 4.94
CA HIS A 23 -8.62 -14.63 5.02
C HIS A 23 -9.98 -14.07 5.48
N GLU A 24 -10.02 -12.87 6.04
CA GLU A 24 -11.24 -12.15 6.43
C GLU A 24 -11.77 -11.26 5.30
N ALA A 25 -10.97 -11.03 4.26
CA ALA A 25 -11.32 -10.15 3.15
C ALA A 25 -12.46 -10.69 2.28
N ASP A 26 -13.02 -9.81 1.45
CA ASP A 26 -13.97 -10.23 0.41
C ASP A 26 -13.30 -11.13 -0.63
N TRP A 27 -14.12 -11.74 -1.49
CA TRP A 27 -13.64 -12.66 -2.53
C TRP A 27 -12.66 -12.00 -3.51
N PHE A 28 -12.85 -10.71 -3.81
CA PHE A 28 -12.01 -10.00 -4.76
C PHE A 28 -10.60 -9.82 -4.20
N LEU A 29 -10.45 -9.28 -2.99
CA LEU A 29 -9.15 -9.09 -2.35
C LEU A 29 -8.41 -10.42 -2.15
N LYS A 30 -9.12 -11.49 -1.78
CA LYS A 30 -8.54 -12.83 -1.68
C LYS A 30 -7.98 -13.31 -3.01
N LYS A 31 -8.75 -13.15 -4.09
CA LYS A 31 -8.32 -13.54 -5.44
C LYS A 31 -7.09 -12.74 -5.88
N MET A 32 -7.09 -11.41 -5.67
CA MET A 32 -5.94 -10.56 -5.99
C MET A 32 -4.69 -11.00 -5.22
N ALA A 33 -4.82 -11.26 -3.92
CA ALA A 33 -3.70 -11.72 -3.11
C ALA A 33 -3.14 -13.06 -3.63
N GLN A 34 -4.00 -13.99 -4.05
CA GLN A 34 -3.59 -15.28 -4.63
C GLN A 34 -2.88 -15.14 -5.98
N GLU A 35 -3.24 -14.13 -6.78
CA GLU A 35 -2.56 -13.84 -8.06
C GLU A 35 -1.21 -13.15 -7.85
N LEU A 36 -1.07 -12.35 -6.78
CA LEU A 36 0.12 -11.53 -6.53
C LEU A 36 1.19 -12.19 -5.66
N PHE A 37 0.80 -13.14 -4.79
CA PHE A 37 1.64 -13.69 -3.74
C PHE A 37 1.69 -15.21 -3.77
N THR A 38 2.80 -15.76 -3.28
CA THR A 38 2.95 -17.22 -3.07
C THR A 38 2.14 -17.69 -1.86
N ASP A 39 1.83 -18.99 -1.80
CA ASP A 39 1.15 -19.60 -0.65
C ASP A 39 1.82 -19.30 0.70
N ARG A 40 3.15 -19.20 0.72
CA ARG A 40 3.91 -18.83 1.92
C ARG A 40 3.63 -17.39 2.34
N GLN A 41 3.68 -16.46 1.39
CA GLN A 41 3.44 -15.04 1.64
C GLN A 41 1.98 -14.77 2.04
N LEU A 42 1.03 -15.56 1.53
CA LEU A 42 -0.38 -15.47 1.93
C LEU A 42 -0.61 -15.71 3.42
N GLN A 43 0.26 -16.48 4.09
CA GLN A 43 0.14 -16.75 5.54
C GLN A 43 0.39 -15.50 6.39
N SER A 44 1.20 -14.56 5.89
CA SER A 44 1.52 -13.28 6.55
C SER A 44 0.91 -12.09 5.81
N CYS A 45 -0.06 -12.34 4.92
CA CYS A 45 -0.72 -11.30 4.14
C CYS A 45 -1.89 -10.69 4.92
N TRP A 46 -1.90 -9.37 4.98
CA TRP A 46 -2.96 -8.57 5.60
C TRP A 46 -3.24 -7.34 4.73
N TYR A 47 -4.34 -6.66 5.03
CA TYR A 47 -4.75 -5.48 4.26
C TYR A 47 -5.23 -4.36 5.18
N LEU A 48 -5.08 -3.12 4.72
CA LEU A 48 -5.75 -1.97 5.32
C LEU A 48 -7.18 -1.88 4.80
N GLU A 49 -8.12 -1.61 5.71
CA GLU A 49 -9.51 -1.41 5.32
C GLU A 49 -9.62 -0.34 4.22
N LYS A 50 -10.40 -0.67 3.18
CA LYS A 50 -10.53 0.09 1.93
C LYS A 50 -10.82 1.58 2.17
N GLU A 51 -11.75 1.87 3.06
CA GLU A 51 -12.19 3.24 3.37
C GLU A 51 -11.05 4.04 3.97
N LEU A 52 -10.30 3.46 4.89
CA LEU A 52 -9.16 4.13 5.50
C LEU A 52 -8.05 4.39 4.49
N ALA A 53 -7.67 3.40 3.68
CA ALA A 53 -6.62 3.59 2.67
C ALA A 53 -6.98 4.73 1.70
N HIS A 54 -8.24 4.75 1.25
CA HIS A 54 -8.76 5.80 0.37
C HIS A 54 -8.69 7.19 1.03
N ASP A 55 -9.19 7.31 2.25
CA ASP A 55 -9.22 8.58 2.97
C ASP A 55 -7.82 9.12 3.24
N LEU A 56 -6.86 8.25 3.55
CA LEU A 56 -5.47 8.62 3.80
C LEU A 56 -4.77 9.18 2.53
N PHE A 57 -4.99 8.58 1.36
CA PHE A 57 -4.44 9.09 0.11
C PHE A 57 -5.11 10.41 -0.31
N ASN A 58 -6.42 10.54 -0.16
CA ASN A 58 -7.14 11.80 -0.44
C ASN A 58 -6.65 12.93 0.46
N GLN A 59 -6.47 12.66 1.76
CA GLN A 59 -5.93 13.64 2.71
C GLN A 59 -4.51 14.06 2.33
N ALA A 60 -3.67 13.10 1.94
CA ALA A 60 -2.31 13.39 1.50
C ALA A 60 -2.28 14.25 0.23
N GLN A 61 -3.15 13.98 -0.74
CA GLN A 61 -3.27 14.79 -1.95
C GLN A 61 -3.61 16.25 -1.60
N VAL A 62 -4.61 16.48 -0.75
CA VAL A 62 -4.98 17.84 -0.30
C VAL A 62 -3.78 18.54 0.38
N GLN A 63 -3.12 17.83 1.29
CA GLN A 63 -1.96 18.35 2.02
C GLN A 63 -0.78 18.70 1.11
N ILE A 64 -0.54 17.90 0.07
CA ILE A 64 0.52 18.16 -0.92
C ILE A 64 0.18 19.40 -1.75
N PHE A 65 -1.09 19.60 -2.13
CA PHE A 65 -1.52 20.86 -2.76
C PHE A 65 -1.35 22.08 -1.84
N GLU A 66 -1.39 21.87 -0.53
CA GLU A 66 -1.08 22.87 0.50
C GLU A 66 0.44 23.00 0.79
N SER A 67 1.29 22.47 -0.10
CA SER A 67 2.77 22.53 0.00
C SER A 67 3.41 21.66 1.09
N LYS A 68 2.70 20.66 1.63
CA LYS A 68 3.36 19.63 2.46
C LYS A 68 4.08 18.60 1.59
N SER A 69 5.18 18.06 2.10
CA SER A 69 5.81 16.87 1.53
C SER A 69 5.01 15.61 1.87
N LEU A 70 5.19 14.53 1.10
CA LEU A 70 4.53 13.25 1.37
C LEU A 70 4.90 12.72 2.76
N GLU A 71 6.17 12.87 3.14
CA GLU A 71 6.74 12.43 4.41
C GLU A 71 6.13 13.13 5.63
N GLU A 72 5.55 14.32 5.45
CA GLU A 72 4.82 15.05 6.48
C GLU A 72 3.36 14.60 6.63
N THR A 73 2.84 13.78 5.71
CA THR A 73 1.47 13.27 5.74
C THR A 73 1.36 11.99 6.57
N ILE A 74 0.14 11.67 7.04
CA ILE A 74 -0.12 10.44 7.80
C ILE A 74 0.20 9.20 6.95
N ILE A 75 -0.20 9.19 5.67
CA ILE A 75 0.07 8.06 4.78
C ILE A 75 1.57 7.93 4.47
N GLY A 76 2.30 9.03 4.31
CA GLY A 76 3.74 8.98 4.07
C GLY A 76 4.49 8.38 5.26
N GLN A 77 4.16 8.78 6.48
CA GLN A 77 4.74 8.19 7.70
C GLN A 77 4.42 6.70 7.82
N LEU A 78 3.18 6.32 7.51
CA LEU A 78 2.75 4.93 7.47
C LEU A 78 3.56 4.12 6.43
N LEU A 79 3.67 4.62 5.21
CA LEU A 79 4.40 3.97 4.12
C LEU A 79 5.87 3.81 4.45
N ILE A 80 6.54 4.82 5.02
CA ILE A 80 7.94 4.73 5.46
C ILE A 80 8.12 3.58 6.46
N LYS A 81 7.22 3.48 7.44
CA LYS A 81 7.25 2.41 8.44
C LYS A 81 7.02 1.04 7.81
N LEU A 82 6.02 0.92 6.94
CA LEU A 82 5.69 -0.35 6.28
C LEU A 82 6.81 -0.78 5.33
N PHE A 83 7.29 0.09 4.43
CA PHE A 83 8.38 -0.22 3.51
C PHE A 83 9.68 -0.66 4.21
N SER A 84 9.90 -0.20 5.44
CA SER A 84 11.06 -0.59 6.24
C SER A 84 10.92 -1.95 6.94
N SER A 85 9.71 -2.50 7.02
CA SER A 85 9.41 -3.70 7.83
C SER A 85 8.69 -4.82 7.06
N CYS A 86 8.14 -4.53 5.89
CA CYS A 86 7.42 -5.51 5.07
C CYS A 86 8.37 -6.30 4.15
N GLU A 87 7.95 -7.50 3.79
CA GLU A 87 8.50 -8.23 2.65
C GLU A 87 7.99 -7.63 1.33
N GLN A 88 6.68 -7.33 1.26
CA GLN A 88 6.07 -6.80 0.06
C GLN A 88 4.86 -5.92 0.38
N ILE A 89 4.66 -4.85 -0.41
CA ILE A 89 3.43 -4.06 -0.41
C ILE A 89 2.90 -3.97 -1.83
N VAL A 90 1.59 -4.06 -1.97
CA VAL A 90 0.89 -3.74 -3.21
C VAL A 90 -0.18 -2.69 -2.90
N CYS A 91 -0.01 -1.50 -3.46
CA CYS A 91 -1.02 -0.44 -3.46
C CYS A 91 -1.72 -0.48 -4.82
N TRP A 92 -3.04 -0.68 -4.82
CA TRP A 92 -3.77 -1.04 -6.04
C TRP A 92 -5.06 -0.25 -6.26
N TYR A 93 -5.28 0.11 -7.52
CA TYR A 93 -6.58 0.41 -8.13
C TYR A 93 -6.60 -0.21 -9.55
N ALA A 94 -7.79 -0.58 -10.05
CA ALA A 94 -8.12 -1.17 -11.35
C ALA A 94 -8.56 -2.66 -11.31
N ASN A 95 -9.21 -3.07 -12.40
CA ASN A 95 -9.84 -4.38 -12.57
C ASN A 95 -8.85 -5.52 -12.89
N ASP A 96 -7.61 -5.19 -13.27
CA ASP A 96 -6.60 -6.14 -13.75
C ASP A 96 -5.26 -5.86 -13.06
N CYS A 97 -4.52 -6.87 -12.60
CA CYS A 97 -3.26 -6.70 -11.87
C CYS A 97 -1.98 -6.53 -12.71
N ASP A 98 -2.13 -6.46 -14.02
CA ASP A 98 -1.00 -6.59 -14.93
C ASP A 98 -0.17 -5.30 -14.96
N GLU A 99 1.16 -5.45 -14.85
CA GLU A 99 2.17 -4.39 -15.04
C GLU A 99 2.26 -3.26 -13.98
N LEU A 100 2.18 -3.59 -12.69
CA LEU A 100 2.56 -2.61 -11.66
C LEU A 100 4.03 -2.24 -11.72
N PRO A 101 4.39 -0.94 -11.56
CA PRO A 101 5.77 -0.56 -11.36
C PRO A 101 6.28 -1.18 -10.05
N GLU A 102 7.39 -1.92 -10.16
CA GLU A 102 8.04 -2.55 -9.02
C GLU A 102 9.20 -1.68 -8.50
N PHE A 103 9.20 -1.42 -7.19
CA PHE A 103 10.24 -0.67 -6.49
C PHE A 103 10.89 -1.53 -5.41
N THR A 104 12.21 -1.45 -5.30
CA THR A 104 13.02 -2.07 -4.22
C THR A 104 13.74 -1.02 -3.36
N ASN A 105 13.57 0.26 -3.71
CA ASN A 105 14.16 1.40 -3.03
C ASN A 105 13.03 2.30 -2.51
N ILE A 106 13.06 2.58 -1.20
CA ILE A 106 12.03 3.35 -0.49
C ILE A 106 11.93 4.78 -1.04
N GLU A 107 13.05 5.44 -1.27
CA GLU A 107 13.09 6.82 -1.77
C GLU A 107 12.46 6.91 -3.17
N LEU A 108 12.77 5.97 -4.06
CA LEU A 108 12.17 5.92 -5.39
C LEU A 108 10.66 5.64 -5.33
N ALA A 109 10.22 4.76 -4.41
CA ALA A 109 8.80 4.49 -4.21
C ALA A 109 8.07 5.74 -3.70
N LEU A 110 8.62 6.45 -2.71
CA LEU A 110 8.02 7.67 -2.16
C LEU A 110 7.97 8.80 -3.19
N GLN A 111 9.04 8.99 -3.97
CA GLN A 111 9.06 9.96 -5.08
C GLN A 111 7.98 9.66 -6.10
N TYR A 112 7.82 8.38 -6.48
CA TYR A 112 6.77 7.95 -7.39
C TYR A 112 5.38 8.27 -6.84
N ILE A 113 5.08 7.87 -5.59
CA ILE A 113 3.80 8.14 -4.93
C ILE A 113 3.50 9.63 -4.88
N SER A 114 4.49 10.45 -4.50
CA SER A 114 4.34 11.90 -4.48
C SER A 114 4.04 12.47 -5.87
N SER A 115 4.65 11.92 -6.91
CA SER A 115 4.44 12.36 -8.30
C SER A 115 3.08 11.96 -8.87
N GLU A 116 2.50 10.86 -8.38
CA GLU A 116 1.15 10.41 -8.72
C GLU A 116 0.09 11.25 -8.01
N LEU A 117 0.28 11.56 -6.72
CA LEU A 117 -0.70 12.32 -5.93
C LEU A 117 -0.92 13.75 -6.44
N ILE A 118 0.07 14.35 -7.11
CA ILE A 118 -0.07 15.67 -7.73
C ILE A 118 -0.80 15.63 -9.09
N GLN A 119 -1.00 14.46 -9.69
CA GLN A 119 -1.76 14.34 -10.93
C GLN A 119 -3.25 14.55 -10.69
N PRO A 120 -4.01 15.08 -11.68
CA PRO A 120 -5.46 15.08 -11.63
C PRO A 120 -5.99 13.65 -11.42
N GLY A 121 -6.71 13.42 -10.32
CA GLY A 121 -7.21 12.10 -9.93
C GLY A 121 -6.40 11.40 -8.83
N GLY A 122 -5.09 11.68 -8.73
CA GLY A 122 -4.24 11.30 -7.59
C GLY A 122 -4.31 9.84 -7.15
N GLU A 123 -4.20 8.90 -8.09
CA GLU A 123 -4.30 7.47 -7.78
C GLU A 123 -2.91 6.84 -7.74
N VAL A 124 -2.64 6.01 -6.74
CA VAL A 124 -1.30 5.47 -6.48
C VAL A 124 -1.30 3.97 -6.70
N TYR A 125 -0.40 3.52 -7.59
CA TYR A 125 -0.31 2.13 -8.05
C TYR A 125 1.12 1.64 -8.01
N LEU A 126 1.45 0.68 -7.15
CA LEU A 126 2.81 0.14 -7.14
C LEU A 126 2.89 -1.22 -6.46
N ARG A 127 3.97 -1.91 -6.79
CA ARG A 127 4.50 -3.04 -6.03
C ARG A 127 5.81 -2.60 -5.37
N PHE A 128 5.91 -2.70 -4.06
CA PHE A 128 7.16 -2.52 -3.34
C PHE A 128 7.64 -3.88 -2.82
N ARG A 129 8.92 -4.19 -3.02
CA ARG A 129 9.57 -5.38 -2.48
C ARG A 129 10.66 -4.95 -1.51
N GLY A 130 10.43 -5.21 -0.23
CA GLY A 130 11.39 -4.95 0.83
C GLY A 130 12.59 -5.89 0.76
N LYS A 131 13.67 -5.52 1.45
CA LYS A 131 14.78 -6.44 1.67
C LYS A 131 14.37 -7.39 2.79
N MET A 132 14.23 -8.68 2.47
CA MET A 132 14.12 -9.73 3.48
C MET A 132 15.35 -9.61 4.40
N ALA A 133 15.13 -9.57 5.71
CA ALA A 133 16.22 -9.83 6.65
C ALA A 133 16.58 -11.32 6.49
N ASP A 134 17.73 -11.58 5.87
CA ASP A 134 18.34 -12.92 5.78
C ASP A 134 18.64 -13.51 7.17
#